data_AF-A0A2H1V7W6-F1
#
_entry.id   AF-A0A2H1V7W6-F1
#
_cell.length_a   1.000
_cell.length_b   1.000
_cell.length_c   1.000
_cell.angle_alpha   90.00
_cell.angle_beta   90.00
_cell.angle_gamma   90.00
#
_symmetry.space_group_name_H-M   'P 1'
#
loop_
_entity.id
_entity.type
_entity.pdbx_description
1 polymer ?
#
loop_
_entity_poly.entity_id
_entity_poly.type
_entity_poly.pdbx_seq_one_letter_code
_entity_poly.pdbx_strand_id
1 'polypeptide(L)'
;MSSPSGPEILEEVRQFYGELYPSKAPRLHSDSGDPKARLVRYFTEELTEISLDEMEVALGQLKNDRTLGGNEITTEFLKVGGKHWLSAFHLLEYQLEQLRRMFDSVLFSGRTLKAWSRSLVVMFLKKGDKTLLKNYLPISLLSHVYKLFSRVITNSLARRLDEFQPPEQAGFRGDYGTVDHIHTMRQIIQKIEEYLPLCLAFVDYEKAFDSIDTWSILESLQRSQVLRNLYDAATMVVQVQNQQTEPIHLHRGVR
;
A
#
# COMPACT_ATOMS: atom_id res chain seq x y z
N MET A 1 26.09 31.49 -6.17
CA MET A 1 24.82 30.90 -6.64
C MET A 1 23.75 31.34 -5.65
N SER A 2 22.72 32.04 -6.10
CA SER A 2 21.59 32.42 -5.25
C SER A 2 20.85 31.18 -4.77
N SER A 3 20.44 31.16 -3.50
CA SER A 3 19.57 30.10 -2.99
C SER A 3 18.28 30.04 -3.83
N PRO A 4 17.81 28.85 -4.23
CA PRO A 4 16.61 28.71 -5.05
C PRO A 4 15.38 29.28 -4.34
N SER A 5 14.47 29.88 -5.11
CA SER A 5 13.22 30.42 -4.57
C SER A 5 12.25 29.29 -4.18
N GLY A 6 11.32 29.55 -3.25
CA GLY A 6 10.32 28.55 -2.83
C GLY A 6 9.56 27.89 -3.99
N PRO A 7 9.07 28.66 -4.99
CA PRO A 7 8.43 28.11 -6.19
C PRO A 7 9.35 27.22 -7.04
N GLU A 8 10.64 27.58 -7.19
CA GLU A 8 11.60 26.76 -7.93
C GLU A 8 11.81 25.39 -7.26
N ILE A 9 11.90 25.36 -5.92
CA ILE A 9 12.05 24.11 -5.17
C ILE A 9 10.81 23.22 -5.36
N LEU A 10 9.61 23.78 -5.30
CA LEU A 10 8.38 23.01 -5.51
C LEU A 10 8.30 22.43 -6.92
N GLU A 11 8.70 23.19 -7.93
CA GLU A 11 8.71 22.74 -9.31
C GLU A 11 9.76 21.63 -9.52
N GLU A 12 10.95 21.77 -8.97
CA GLU A 12 12.00 20.73 -9.02
C GLU A 12 11.52 19.42 -8.37
N VAL A 13 10.88 19.52 -7.20
CA VAL A 13 10.29 18.37 -6.50
C VAL A 13 9.19 17.73 -7.33
N ARG A 14 8.32 18.55 -7.93
CA ARG A 14 7.22 18.08 -8.77
C ARG A 14 7.75 17.35 -10.01
N GLN A 15 8.75 17.90 -10.68
CA GLN A 15 9.39 17.28 -11.84
C GLN A 15 10.07 15.95 -11.45
N PHE A 16 10.89 15.95 -10.40
CA PHE A 16 11.60 14.75 -9.95
C PHE A 16 10.66 13.58 -9.68
N TYR A 17 9.59 13.78 -8.91
CA TYR A 17 8.65 12.71 -8.64
C TYR A 17 7.67 12.44 -9.79
N GLY A 18 7.39 13.46 -10.61
CA GLY A 18 6.63 13.34 -11.85
C GLY A 18 7.32 12.49 -12.91
N GLU A 19 8.65 12.38 -12.88
CA GLU A 19 9.43 11.44 -13.69
C GLU A 19 9.58 10.06 -13.03
N LEU A 20 9.47 10.01 -11.70
CA LEU A 20 9.64 8.78 -10.93
C LEU A 20 8.41 7.86 -10.98
N TYR A 21 7.19 8.40 -10.90
CA TYR A 21 5.96 7.61 -10.80
C TYR A 21 5.09 7.40 -12.07
N PRO A 22 5.51 7.79 -13.31
CA PRO A 22 4.84 7.35 -14.52
C PRO A 22 4.92 5.82 -14.72
N SER A 23 3.91 5.27 -15.38
CA SER A 23 3.96 3.88 -15.84
C SER A 23 5.06 3.73 -16.90
N LYS A 24 5.86 2.67 -16.76
CA LYS A 24 6.87 2.27 -17.75
C LYS A 24 6.52 0.97 -18.46
N ALA A 25 5.42 0.33 -18.07
CA ALA A 25 5.01 -0.95 -18.64
C ALA A 25 4.31 -0.73 -19.99
N PRO A 26 4.67 -1.46 -21.04
CA PRO A 26 3.74 -1.65 -22.15
C PRO A 26 2.48 -2.33 -21.59
N ARG A 27 1.29 -1.91 -22.02
CA ARG A 27 0.06 -2.62 -21.66
C ARG A 27 0.24 -4.08 -22.05
N LEU A 28 0.19 -4.99 -21.08
CA LEU A 28 0.34 -6.41 -21.35
C LEU A 28 -0.81 -6.83 -22.28
N HIS A 29 -0.49 -7.02 -23.56
CA HIS A 29 -1.38 -7.80 -24.42
C HIS A 29 -1.36 -9.23 -23.90
N SER A 30 -2.54 -9.80 -23.71
CA SER A 30 -2.80 -11.03 -22.95
C SER A 30 -2.17 -12.32 -23.52
N ASP A 31 -1.23 -12.23 -24.45
CA ASP A 31 -0.65 -13.35 -25.20
C ASP A 31 0.90 -13.38 -25.14
N SER A 32 1.51 -13.21 -23.97
CA SER A 32 2.88 -13.68 -23.79
C SER A 32 2.85 -15.21 -23.66
N GLY A 33 3.23 -15.91 -24.73
CA GLY A 33 3.33 -17.38 -24.80
C GLY A 33 4.43 -17.98 -23.92
N ASP A 34 4.77 -17.38 -22.79
CA ASP A 34 5.68 -17.94 -21.79
C ASP A 34 4.89 -18.86 -20.83
N PRO A 35 5.06 -20.18 -20.93
CA PRO A 35 4.36 -21.13 -20.07
C PRO A 35 4.73 -20.99 -18.58
N LYS A 36 5.86 -20.34 -18.24
CA LYS A 36 6.26 -20.05 -16.84
C LYS A 36 5.70 -18.74 -16.31
N ALA A 37 5.39 -17.79 -17.19
CA ALA A 37 4.71 -16.54 -16.85
C ALA A 37 3.17 -16.67 -16.98
N ARG A 38 2.65 -17.90 -17.01
CA ARG A 38 1.22 -18.14 -16.90
C ARG A 38 0.81 -17.72 -15.49
N LEU A 39 0.43 -16.45 -15.35
CA LEU A 39 -0.29 -15.91 -14.20
C LEU A 39 -1.47 -16.84 -13.99
N VAL A 40 -1.33 -17.81 -13.09
CA VAL A 40 -2.39 -18.76 -12.85
C VAL A 40 -3.49 -17.95 -12.18
N ARG A 41 -4.60 -17.90 -12.90
CA ARG A 41 -5.73 -17.01 -12.67
C ARG A 41 -6.55 -17.54 -11.50
N TYR A 42 -6.07 -17.38 -10.28
CA TYR A 42 -6.71 -17.98 -9.09
C TYR A 42 -7.86 -17.16 -8.51
N PHE A 43 -8.04 -15.89 -8.90
CA PHE A 43 -9.06 -15.01 -8.32
C PHE A 43 -10.19 -14.71 -9.30
N THR A 44 -11.39 -15.18 -8.97
CA THR A 44 -12.66 -14.86 -9.67
C THR A 44 -13.78 -14.44 -8.73
N GLU A 45 -13.58 -14.44 -7.41
CA GLU A 45 -14.63 -14.06 -6.46
C GLU A 45 -14.55 -12.58 -6.08
N GLU A 46 -15.65 -11.86 -6.35
CA GLU A 46 -15.81 -10.45 -5.99
C GLU A 46 -15.68 -10.25 -4.46
N LEU A 47 -15.27 -9.03 -4.07
CA LEU A 47 -15.29 -8.64 -2.65
C LEU A 47 -16.76 -8.66 -2.19
N THR A 48 -17.05 -9.42 -1.15
CA THR A 48 -18.39 -9.53 -0.56
C THR A 48 -18.70 -8.33 0.34
N GLU A 49 -19.94 -8.26 0.84
CA GLU A 49 -20.36 -7.27 1.83
C GLU A 49 -19.46 -7.32 3.08
N ILE A 50 -19.11 -6.14 3.60
CA ILE A 50 -18.23 -5.99 4.76
C ILE A 50 -19.07 -6.20 6.02
N SER A 51 -18.64 -7.11 6.90
CA SER A 51 -19.27 -7.29 8.21
C SER A 51 -18.80 -6.26 9.25
N LEU A 52 -19.60 -6.03 10.30
CA LEU A 52 -19.19 -5.19 11.43
C LEU A 52 -17.99 -5.81 12.18
N ASP A 53 -17.93 -7.13 12.30
CA ASP A 53 -16.79 -7.82 12.93
C ASP A 53 -15.48 -7.55 12.16
N GLU A 54 -15.52 -7.57 10.82
CA GLU A 54 -14.36 -7.23 9.98
C GLU A 54 -13.94 -5.77 10.17
N MET A 55 -14.90 -4.86 10.34
CA MET A 55 -14.64 -3.46 10.65
C MET A 55 -13.94 -3.29 12.00
N GLU A 56 -14.42 -3.98 13.04
CA GLU A 56 -13.85 -3.93 14.39
C GLU A 56 -12.43 -4.51 14.42
N VAL A 57 -12.22 -5.67 13.80
CA VAL A 57 -10.89 -6.28 13.66
C VAL A 57 -9.94 -5.34 12.93
N ALA A 58 -10.36 -4.77 11.80
CA ALA A 58 -9.54 -3.83 11.03
C ALA A 58 -9.23 -2.56 11.83
N LEU A 59 -10.20 -2.03 12.58
CA LEU A 59 -10.02 -0.85 13.42
C LEU A 59 -9.03 -1.12 14.56
N GLY A 60 -9.12 -2.28 15.22
CA GLY A 60 -8.20 -2.70 16.26
C GLY A 60 -6.74 -2.77 15.79
N GLN A 61 -6.53 -3.17 14.53
CA GLN A 61 -5.21 -3.27 13.91
C GLN A 61 -4.58 -1.93 13.50
N LEU A 62 -5.37 -0.84 13.40
CA LEU A 62 -4.81 0.48 13.13
C LEU A 62 -3.99 0.96 14.34
N LYS A 63 -2.81 1.53 14.09
CA LYS A 63 -1.98 2.10 15.16
C LYS A 63 -2.49 3.48 15.57
N ASN A 64 -2.41 3.77 16.86
CA ASN A 64 -2.65 5.10 17.40
C ASN A 64 -1.40 5.99 17.20
N ASP A 65 -1.55 7.27 17.49
CA ASP A 65 -0.54 8.33 17.45
C ASP A 65 0.09 8.45 16.06
N ARG A 66 -0.73 8.23 15.02
CA ARG A 66 -0.34 8.40 13.63
C ARG A 66 -0.61 9.83 13.19
N THR A 67 0.33 10.38 12.42
CA THR A 67 0.19 11.71 11.81
C THR A 67 -1.13 11.79 11.03
N LEU A 68 -1.81 12.92 11.19
CA LEU A 68 -3.01 13.27 10.43
C LEU A 68 -2.75 13.07 8.94
N GLY A 69 -3.65 12.34 8.27
CA GLY A 69 -3.71 12.37 6.80
C GLY A 69 -4.19 13.76 6.34
N GLY A 70 -4.43 13.93 5.04
CA GLY A 70 -5.01 15.18 4.51
C GLY A 70 -6.40 15.57 5.07
N ASN A 71 -6.96 14.82 6.03
CA ASN A 71 -8.24 15.06 6.69
C ASN A 71 -8.03 15.09 8.22
N GLU A 72 -8.86 15.84 8.95
CA GLU A 72 -8.79 16.04 10.41
C GLU A 72 -9.20 14.82 11.27
N ILE A 73 -9.55 13.68 10.63
CA ILE A 73 -9.96 12.46 11.34
C ILE A 73 -8.72 11.62 11.66
N THR A 74 -8.52 11.27 12.93
CA THR A 74 -7.43 10.39 13.39
C THR A 74 -7.91 8.96 13.70
N THR A 75 -6.96 8.02 13.85
CA THR A 75 -7.28 6.67 14.37
C THR A 75 -7.92 6.74 15.75
N GLU A 76 -7.45 7.65 16.62
CA GLU A 76 -8.01 7.83 17.95
C GLU A 76 -9.44 8.32 17.85
N PHE A 77 -9.77 9.25 16.96
CA PHE A 77 -11.16 9.66 16.77
C PHE A 77 -12.05 8.46 16.38
N LEU A 78 -11.56 7.60 15.49
CA LEU A 78 -12.26 6.38 15.09
C LEU A 78 -12.41 5.36 16.24
N LYS A 79 -11.49 5.33 17.21
CA LYS A 79 -11.49 4.39 18.35
C LYS A 79 -12.10 4.95 19.64
N VAL A 80 -11.96 6.25 19.90
CA VAL A 80 -12.28 6.98 21.15
C VAL A 80 -13.75 7.40 21.17
N GLY A 81 -14.51 7.13 20.11
CA GLY A 81 -15.96 6.93 20.22
C GLY A 81 -16.39 5.93 21.32
N GLY A 82 -15.46 5.23 22.00
CA GLY A 82 -15.71 4.22 23.03
C GLY A 82 -15.08 4.41 24.43
N LYS A 83 -14.88 5.63 24.97
CA LYS A 83 -14.33 5.79 26.35
C LYS A 83 -15.28 6.32 27.45
N HIS A 84 -16.55 6.61 27.15
CA HIS A 84 -17.58 6.88 28.18
C HIS A 84 -18.61 5.74 28.25
N TRP A 85 -18.44 4.86 29.24
CA TRP A 85 -18.71 3.42 29.15
C TRP A 85 -20.17 2.90 29.13
N LEU A 86 -21.21 3.72 28.94
CA LEU A 86 -22.60 3.20 28.84
C LEU A 86 -23.44 3.82 27.70
N SER A 87 -23.10 5.02 27.22
CA SER A 87 -23.72 5.64 26.03
C SER A 87 -22.82 5.59 24.78
N ALA A 88 -21.52 5.34 24.96
CA ALA A 88 -20.54 5.32 23.88
C ALA A 88 -20.59 4.04 23.02
N PHE A 89 -21.07 2.91 23.56
CA PHE A 89 -21.17 1.66 22.79
C PHE A 89 -22.12 1.82 21.59
N HIS A 90 -23.30 2.41 21.82
CA HIS A 90 -24.24 2.76 20.74
C HIS A 90 -23.66 3.77 19.75
N LEU A 91 -22.83 4.71 20.19
CA LEU A 91 -22.23 5.72 19.30
C LEU A 91 -21.11 5.13 18.44
N LEU A 92 -20.32 4.20 18.96
CA LEU A 92 -19.29 3.50 18.20
C LEU A 92 -19.92 2.55 17.18
N GLU A 93 -20.88 1.72 17.61
CA GLU A 93 -21.62 0.82 16.71
C GLU A 93 -22.32 1.63 15.60
N TYR A 94 -22.97 2.74 15.95
CA TYR A 94 -23.60 3.61 14.95
C TYR A 94 -22.56 4.18 13.98
N GLN A 95 -21.44 4.71 14.46
CA GLN A 95 -20.37 5.23 13.59
C GLN A 95 -19.77 4.15 12.68
N LEU A 96 -19.51 2.96 13.21
CA LEU A 96 -19.01 1.81 12.46
C LEU A 96 -20.02 1.35 11.41
N GLU A 97 -21.30 1.31 11.74
CA GLU A 97 -22.36 0.98 10.79
C GLU A 97 -22.48 2.03 9.68
N GLN A 98 -22.34 3.32 10.00
CA GLN A 98 -22.30 4.37 8.99
C GLN A 98 -21.08 4.26 8.07
N LEU A 99 -19.90 3.94 8.64
CA LEU A 99 -18.68 3.70 7.86
C LEU A 99 -18.79 2.43 7.00
N ARG A 100 -19.37 1.36 7.54
CA ARG A 100 -19.64 0.11 6.83
C ARG A 100 -20.54 0.36 5.63
N ARG A 101 -21.69 1.02 5.82
CA ARG A 101 -22.61 1.37 4.72
C ARG A 101 -21.93 2.18 3.63
N MET A 102 -21.06 3.11 4.02
CA MET A 102 -20.25 3.88 3.07
C MET A 102 -19.25 2.98 2.34
N PHE A 103 -18.57 2.05 3.03
CA PHE A 103 -17.65 1.10 2.41
C PHE A 103 -18.36 0.14 1.45
N ASP A 104 -19.51 -0.41 1.83
CA ASP A 104 -20.33 -1.27 0.96
C ASP A 104 -20.81 -0.49 -0.27
N SER A 105 -21.20 0.78 -0.09
CA SER A 105 -21.54 1.66 -1.22
C SER A 105 -20.36 1.86 -2.16
N VAL A 106 -19.15 2.06 -1.64
CA VAL A 106 -17.92 2.14 -2.45
C VAL A 106 -17.64 0.81 -3.15
N LEU A 107 -17.80 -0.32 -2.46
CA LEU A 107 -17.58 -1.65 -3.03
C LEU A 107 -18.53 -1.92 -4.20
N PHE A 108 -19.83 -1.71 -4.00
CA PHE A 108 -20.87 -2.01 -4.98
C PHE A 108 -20.90 -1.03 -6.14
N SER A 109 -20.75 0.27 -5.88
CA SER A 109 -20.77 1.28 -6.93
C SER A 109 -19.44 1.43 -7.66
N GLY A 110 -18.35 0.88 -7.10
CA GLY A 110 -16.98 1.12 -7.50
C GLY A 110 -16.51 2.56 -7.28
N ARG A 111 -17.36 3.50 -6.86
CA ARG A 111 -17.02 4.92 -6.79
C ARG A 111 -16.38 5.26 -5.45
N THR A 112 -15.12 5.65 -5.49
CA THR A 112 -14.34 6.02 -4.30
C THR A 112 -14.54 7.49 -3.95
N LEU A 113 -14.40 7.83 -2.66
CA LEU A 113 -14.41 9.22 -2.22
C LEU A 113 -13.23 9.99 -2.83
N LYS A 114 -13.48 11.20 -3.34
CA LYS A 114 -12.43 12.07 -3.90
C LYS A 114 -11.28 12.31 -2.91
N ALA A 115 -11.58 12.41 -1.62
CA ALA A 115 -10.58 12.57 -0.57
C ALA A 115 -9.60 11.39 -0.45
N TRP A 116 -9.94 10.19 -0.96
CA TRP A 116 -9.08 9.01 -0.93
C TRP A 116 -8.11 8.98 -2.12
N SER A 117 -8.39 9.77 -3.16
CA SER A 117 -7.57 9.81 -4.36
C SER A 117 -6.33 10.67 -4.18
N ARG A 118 -6.27 11.55 -3.17
CA ARG A 118 -5.12 12.41 -2.89
C ARG A 118 -4.35 11.95 -1.65
N SER A 119 -3.02 11.90 -1.77
CA SER A 119 -2.10 11.64 -0.66
C SER A 119 -1.21 12.87 -0.41
N LEU A 120 -0.95 13.19 0.86
CA LEU A 120 0.02 14.22 1.23
C LEU A 120 1.35 13.53 1.50
N VAL A 121 2.40 13.90 0.78
CA VAL A 121 3.73 13.28 0.92
C VAL A 121 4.64 14.21 1.69
N VAL A 122 5.24 13.69 2.76
CA VAL A 122 6.32 14.34 3.48
C VAL A 122 7.64 13.65 3.15
N MET A 123 8.68 14.44 2.90
CA MET A 123 10.00 13.91 2.56
C MET A 123 10.86 13.74 3.81
N PHE A 124 11.37 12.53 4.02
CA PHE A 124 12.26 12.21 5.12
C PHE A 124 13.67 11.88 4.60
N LEU A 125 14.70 12.61 5.05
CA LEU A 125 16.07 12.35 4.61
C LEU A 125 16.55 10.99 5.15
N LYS A 126 16.88 10.04 4.25
CA LYS A 126 17.40 8.72 4.63
C LYS A 126 18.88 8.77 5.00
N LYS A 127 19.72 9.20 4.06
CA LYS A 127 21.18 9.35 4.19
C LYS A 127 21.77 10.10 3.01
N GLY A 128 22.94 10.70 3.18
CA GLY A 128 23.68 11.37 2.10
C GLY A 128 23.41 12.87 2.02
N ASP A 129 23.70 13.44 0.84
CA ASP A 129 23.57 14.86 0.58
C ASP A 129 22.10 15.33 0.63
N LYS A 130 21.85 16.39 1.40
CA LYS A 130 20.52 17.01 1.59
C LYS A 130 20.04 17.76 0.35
N THR A 131 20.92 18.07 -0.58
CA THR A 131 20.59 18.77 -1.83
C THR A 131 20.03 17.83 -2.90
N LEU A 132 20.17 16.51 -2.73
CA LEU A 132 19.76 15.52 -3.71
C LEU A 132 18.42 14.87 -3.33
N LEU A 133 17.37 15.08 -4.12
CA LEU A 133 16.03 14.54 -3.86
C LEU A 133 15.98 13.01 -3.75
N LYS A 134 16.84 12.29 -4.48
CA LYS A 134 16.96 10.82 -4.42
C LYS A 134 17.35 10.28 -3.04
N ASN A 135 17.88 11.12 -2.14
CA ASN A 135 18.28 10.76 -0.79
C ASN A 135 17.13 10.88 0.23
N TYR A 136 15.98 11.41 -0.20
CA TYR A 136 14.77 11.50 0.61
C TYR A 136 13.86 10.30 0.33
N LEU A 137 13.21 9.83 1.39
CA LEU A 137 12.12 8.86 1.35
C LEU A 137 10.80 9.64 1.35
N PRO A 138 9.96 9.48 0.32
CA PRO A 138 8.60 9.99 0.36
C PRO A 138 7.78 9.13 1.34
N ILE A 139 7.09 9.78 2.28
CA ILE A 139 6.15 9.13 3.20
C ILE A 139 4.75 9.67 2.91
N SER A 140 3.88 8.79 2.44
CA SER A 140 2.48 9.11 2.14
C SER A 140 1.61 9.16 3.40
N LEU A 141 0.99 10.31 3.63
CA LEU A 141 0.00 10.57 4.66
C LEU A 141 -1.40 10.46 4.03
N LEU A 142 -1.98 9.27 4.18
CA LEU A 142 -3.32 8.94 3.70
C LEU A 142 -4.39 9.16 4.77
N SER A 143 -5.63 9.40 4.32
CA SER A 143 -6.82 9.50 5.18
C SER A 143 -6.97 8.26 6.07
N HIS A 144 -7.30 8.46 7.36
CA HIS A 144 -7.52 7.35 8.30
C HIS A 144 -8.70 6.46 7.91
N VAL A 145 -9.75 7.06 7.34
CA VAL A 145 -10.89 6.31 6.81
C VAL A 145 -10.48 5.44 5.61
N TYR A 146 -9.63 5.97 4.72
CA TYR A 146 -9.05 5.18 3.63
C TYR A 146 -8.16 4.06 4.14
N LYS A 147 -7.34 4.31 5.18
CA LYS A 147 -6.51 3.27 5.82
C LYS A 147 -7.36 2.16 6.43
N LEU A 148 -8.49 2.51 7.05
CA LEU A 148 -9.45 1.54 7.59
C LEU A 148 -10.05 0.71 6.45
N PHE A 149 -10.55 1.34 5.39
CA PHE A 149 -11.08 0.64 4.22
C PHE A 149 -10.06 -0.29 3.58
N SER A 150 -8.85 0.21 3.36
CA SER A 150 -7.74 -0.56 2.78
C SER A 150 -7.37 -1.74 3.68
N ARG A 151 -7.44 -1.58 5.00
CA ARG A 151 -7.19 -2.65 5.96
C ARG A 151 -8.27 -3.74 5.88
N VAL A 152 -9.55 -3.37 5.81
CA VAL A 152 -10.65 -4.32 5.62
C VAL A 152 -10.45 -5.13 4.34
N ILE A 153 -10.17 -4.46 3.21
CA ILE A 153 -9.87 -5.14 1.95
C ILE A 153 -8.65 -6.04 2.09
N THR A 154 -7.57 -5.55 2.69
CA THR A 154 -6.33 -6.32 2.87
C THR A 154 -6.58 -7.58 3.69
N ASN A 155 -7.36 -7.51 4.78
CA ASN A 155 -7.66 -8.67 5.61
C ASN A 155 -8.50 -9.71 4.85
N SER A 156 -9.43 -9.26 4.01
CA SER A 156 -10.21 -10.13 3.14
C SER A 156 -9.34 -10.82 2.08
N LEU A 157 -8.50 -10.05 1.39
CA LEU A 157 -7.59 -10.57 0.36
C LEU A 157 -6.48 -11.44 0.93
N ALA A 158 -5.89 -11.08 2.07
CA ALA A 158 -4.76 -11.78 2.66
C ALA A 158 -5.14 -13.22 3.02
N ARG A 159 -6.31 -13.44 3.65
CA ARG A 159 -6.80 -14.80 3.95
C ARG A 159 -6.84 -15.67 2.70
N ARG A 160 -7.38 -15.12 1.61
CA ARG A 160 -7.55 -15.84 0.34
C ARG A 160 -6.23 -16.02 -0.42
N LEU A 161 -5.34 -15.03 -0.41
CA LEU A 161 -4.05 -15.09 -1.10
C LEU A 161 -3.05 -16.00 -0.39
N ASP A 162 -3.13 -16.09 0.94
CA ASP A 162 -2.20 -16.89 1.74
C ASP A 162 -2.28 -18.38 1.40
N GLU A 163 -3.48 -18.89 1.10
CA GLU A 163 -3.72 -20.29 0.70
C GLU A 163 -2.97 -20.69 -0.58
N PHE A 164 -2.72 -19.74 -1.48
CA PHE A 164 -2.03 -19.98 -2.75
C PHE A 164 -0.55 -19.59 -2.73
N GLN A 165 -0.05 -19.05 -1.61
CA GLN A 165 1.34 -18.62 -1.50
C GLN A 165 2.25 -19.82 -1.16
N PRO A 166 3.35 -20.01 -1.90
CA PRO A 166 4.29 -21.08 -1.63
C PRO A 166 4.94 -20.90 -0.25
N PRO A 167 5.28 -21.98 0.47
CA PRO A 167 5.87 -21.91 1.81
C PRO A 167 7.23 -21.18 1.82
N GLU A 168 7.92 -21.11 0.69
CA GLU A 168 9.17 -20.36 0.52
C GLU A 168 8.97 -18.83 0.51
N GLN A 169 7.74 -18.35 0.33
CA GLN A 169 7.41 -16.95 0.50
C GLN A 169 7.05 -16.70 1.97
N ALA A 170 7.92 -16.02 2.71
CA ALA A 170 7.67 -15.58 4.10
C ALA A 170 7.37 -14.08 4.22
N GLY A 171 7.68 -13.29 3.18
CA GLY A 171 7.53 -11.83 3.24
C GLY A 171 6.06 -11.44 3.42
N PHE A 172 5.77 -10.63 4.43
CA PHE A 172 4.43 -10.08 4.72
C PHE A 172 3.33 -11.13 4.99
N ARG A 173 3.70 -12.36 5.39
CA ARG A 173 2.75 -13.40 5.80
C ARG A 173 2.71 -13.57 7.31
N GLY A 174 1.53 -13.88 7.85
CA GLY A 174 1.38 -14.23 9.26
C GLY A 174 2.05 -15.58 9.54
N ASP A 175 2.66 -15.74 10.71
CA ASP A 175 3.28 -17.00 11.17
C ASP A 175 4.51 -17.49 10.40
N TYR A 176 5.01 -16.73 9.41
CA TYR A 176 6.28 -17.00 8.74
C TYR A 176 7.39 -16.07 9.25
N GLY A 177 8.54 -16.64 9.62
CA GLY A 177 9.69 -15.90 10.12
C GLY A 177 10.93 -16.01 9.24
N THR A 178 11.80 -15.01 9.30
CA THR A 178 13.14 -15.09 8.69
C THR A 178 14.00 -16.18 9.33
N VAL A 179 13.71 -16.55 10.58
CA VAL A 179 14.43 -17.59 11.32
C VAL A 179 14.26 -18.95 10.66
N ASP A 180 13.05 -19.28 10.21
CA ASP A 180 12.75 -20.56 9.54
C ASP A 180 13.54 -20.68 8.23
N HIS A 181 13.59 -19.60 7.45
CA HIS A 181 14.37 -19.55 6.21
C HIS A 181 15.89 -19.65 6.45
N ILE A 182 16.40 -18.97 7.49
CA ILE A 182 17.82 -19.08 7.87
C ILE A 182 18.13 -20.53 8.30
N HIS A 183 17.23 -21.16 9.06
CA HIS A 183 17.40 -22.55 9.49
C HIS A 183 17.43 -23.50 8.29
N THR A 184 16.45 -23.41 7.37
CA THR A 184 16.40 -24.20 6.15
C THR A 184 17.65 -23.99 5.29
N MET A 185 18.10 -22.75 5.11
CA MET A 185 19.31 -22.45 4.35
C MET A 185 20.55 -23.08 4.99
N ARG A 186 20.68 -23.06 6.33
CA ARG A 186 21.78 -23.72 7.05
C ARG A 186 21.77 -25.24 6.83
N GLN A 187 20.61 -25.88 6.89
CA GLN A 187 20.49 -27.32 6.64
C GLN A 187 20.92 -27.68 5.21
N ILE A 188 20.51 -26.89 4.22
CA ILE A 188 20.89 -27.10 2.81
C ILE A 188 22.41 -26.98 2.64
N ILE A 189 23.03 -25.94 3.22
CA ILE A 189 24.48 -25.75 3.16
C ILE A 189 25.20 -26.96 3.76
N GLN A 190 24.88 -27.31 5.01
CA GLN A 190 25.52 -28.43 5.72
C GLN A 190 25.40 -29.75 4.96
N LYS A 191 24.22 -30.02 4.37
CA LYS A 191 23.97 -31.28 3.69
C LYS A 191 24.67 -31.37 2.34
N ILE A 192 24.81 -30.27 1.60
CA ILE A 192 25.38 -30.29 0.24
C ILE A 192 26.90 -30.17 0.28
N GLU A 193 27.46 -29.43 1.25
CA GLU A 193 28.90 -29.19 1.40
C GLU A 193 29.72 -30.48 1.45
N GLU A 194 29.14 -31.59 1.92
CA GLU A 194 29.77 -32.90 1.97
C GLU A 194 29.88 -33.61 0.60
N TYR A 195 29.05 -33.27 -0.39
CA TYR A 195 28.91 -34.03 -1.64
C TYR A 195 29.28 -33.25 -2.89
N LEU A 196 28.95 -31.95 -2.94
CA LEU A 196 29.06 -31.14 -4.15
C LEU A 196 29.35 -29.66 -3.81
N PRO A 197 30.03 -28.92 -4.70
CA PRO A 197 30.19 -27.48 -4.53
C PRO A 197 28.82 -26.78 -4.61
N LEU A 198 28.49 -25.97 -3.60
CA LEU A 198 27.27 -25.17 -3.51
C LEU A 198 27.54 -23.71 -3.89
N CYS A 199 26.66 -23.12 -4.71
CA CYS A 199 26.65 -21.68 -4.99
C CYS A 199 25.32 -21.08 -4.51
N LEU A 200 25.38 -19.95 -3.79
CA LEU A 200 24.22 -19.21 -3.32
C LEU A 200 24.15 -17.86 -4.03
N ALA A 201 23.01 -17.55 -4.63
CA ALA A 201 22.75 -16.27 -5.27
C ALA A 201 21.71 -15.48 -4.46
N PHE A 202 22.11 -14.30 -3.97
CA PHE A 202 21.21 -13.37 -3.30
C PHE A 202 20.79 -12.29 -4.29
N VAL A 203 19.48 -12.17 -4.52
CA VAL A 203 18.90 -11.19 -5.44
C VAL A 203 18.09 -10.19 -4.62
N ASP A 204 18.38 -8.90 -4.81
CA ASP A 204 17.63 -7.81 -4.18
C ASP A 204 17.15 -6.83 -5.26
N TYR A 205 15.92 -6.33 -5.10
CA TYR A 205 15.32 -5.40 -6.04
C TYR A 205 15.56 -3.95 -5.59
N GLU A 206 16.22 -3.16 -6.44
CA GLU A 206 16.38 -1.73 -6.15
C GLU A 206 15.02 -1.03 -6.11
N LYS A 207 14.68 -0.44 -4.95
CA LYS A 207 13.46 0.33 -4.74
C LYS A 207 12.20 -0.41 -5.22
N ALA A 208 12.07 -1.69 -4.84
CA ALA A 208 10.98 -2.56 -5.24
C ALA A 208 9.61 -1.86 -5.21
N PHE A 209 9.26 -1.24 -4.08
CA PHE A 209 7.99 -0.53 -3.91
C PHE A 209 7.76 0.63 -4.87
N ASP A 210 8.77 1.44 -5.21
CA ASP A 210 8.66 2.57 -6.15
C ASP A 210 8.63 2.12 -7.62
N SER A 211 9.11 0.91 -7.89
CA SER A 211 9.30 0.36 -9.23
C SER A 211 8.10 -0.43 -9.76
N ILE A 212 7.19 -0.84 -8.88
CA ILE A 212 6.05 -1.67 -9.27
C ILE A 212 5.02 -0.86 -10.04
N ASP A 213 4.69 -1.33 -11.24
CA ASP A 213 3.62 -0.80 -12.07
C ASP A 213 2.25 -1.19 -11.52
N THR A 214 1.43 -0.19 -11.21
CA THR A 214 0.15 -0.39 -10.54
C THR A 214 -0.83 -1.17 -11.41
N TRP A 215 -0.81 -0.93 -12.72
CA TRP A 215 -1.70 -1.62 -13.66
C TRP A 215 -1.37 -3.10 -13.78
N SER A 216 -0.09 -3.44 -13.76
CA SER A 216 0.38 -4.83 -13.76
C SER A 216 -0.12 -5.60 -12.52
N ILE A 217 -0.11 -4.98 -11.33
CA ILE A 217 -0.74 -5.58 -10.14
C ILE A 217 -2.25 -5.73 -10.35
N LEU A 218 -2.95 -4.67 -10.77
CA LEU A 218 -4.41 -4.68 -10.89
C LEU A 218 -4.92 -5.68 -11.94
N GLU A 219 -4.13 -5.92 -12.99
CA GLU A 219 -4.39 -6.99 -13.96
C GLU A 219 -4.19 -8.37 -13.34
N SER A 220 -3.12 -8.56 -12.55
CA SER A 220 -2.88 -9.83 -11.85
C SER A 220 -3.97 -10.18 -10.84
N LEU A 221 -4.54 -9.18 -10.16
CA LEU A 221 -5.63 -9.33 -9.18
C LEU A 221 -7.03 -9.48 -9.79
N GLN A 222 -7.15 -9.47 -11.13
CA GLN A 222 -8.39 -9.64 -11.91
C GLN A 222 -9.61 -8.82 -11.43
N ARG A 223 -9.89 -7.73 -12.17
CA ARG A 223 -11.19 -7.01 -12.21
C ARG A 223 -11.81 -6.61 -10.86
N SER A 224 -11.04 -6.44 -9.78
CA SER A 224 -11.53 -5.64 -8.65
C SER A 224 -11.69 -4.18 -9.10
N GLN A 225 -12.89 -3.82 -9.53
CA GLN A 225 -13.21 -2.49 -10.05
C GLN A 225 -12.94 -1.41 -9.00
N VAL A 226 -13.14 -1.75 -7.73
CA VAL A 226 -12.88 -0.87 -6.58
C VAL A 226 -11.39 -0.57 -6.45
N LEU A 227 -10.53 -1.59 -6.50
CA LEU A 227 -9.08 -1.40 -6.45
C LEU A 227 -8.61 -0.59 -7.67
N ARG A 228 -9.13 -0.90 -8.87
CA ARG A 228 -8.83 -0.08 -10.07
C ARG A 228 -9.19 1.39 -9.85
N ASN A 229 -10.38 1.67 -9.35
CA ASN A 229 -10.83 3.04 -9.16
C ASN A 229 -10.06 3.78 -8.04
N LEU A 230 -9.61 3.08 -7.00
CA LEU A 230 -8.75 3.64 -5.95
C LEU A 230 -7.39 4.12 -6.48
N TYR A 231 -6.85 3.42 -7.46
CA TYR A 231 -5.52 3.68 -8.02
C TYR A 231 -5.56 4.54 -9.30
N ASP A 232 -6.61 4.49 -10.10
CA ASP A 232 -6.74 5.26 -11.34
C ASP A 232 -6.72 6.77 -11.09
N ALA A 233 -7.44 7.23 -10.07
CA ALA A 233 -7.48 8.63 -9.66
C ALA A 233 -6.35 9.02 -8.68
N ALA A 234 -5.39 8.12 -8.43
CA ALA A 234 -4.37 8.33 -7.41
C ALA A 234 -3.44 9.49 -7.77
N THR A 235 -3.35 10.43 -6.84
CA THR A 235 -2.44 11.56 -6.89
C THR A 235 -1.69 11.70 -5.57
N MET A 236 -0.52 12.33 -5.64
CA MET A 236 0.21 12.81 -4.49
C MET A 236 0.53 14.28 -4.61
N VAL A 237 0.67 14.92 -3.46
CA VAL A 237 1.11 16.31 -3.33
C VAL A 237 2.24 16.31 -2.31
N VAL A 238 3.40 16.86 -2.67
CA VAL A 238 4.56 16.86 -1.78
C VAL A 238 4.56 18.14 -0.96
N GLN A 239 4.66 18.01 0.35
CA GLN A 239 4.80 19.13 1.28
C GLN A 239 6.27 19.53 1.37
N VAL A 240 6.56 20.80 1.07
CA VAL A 240 7.86 21.42 1.29
C VAL A 240 7.64 22.63 2.19
N GLN A 241 8.11 22.54 3.44
CA GLN A 241 7.85 23.56 4.47
C GLN A 241 6.34 23.83 4.62
N ASN A 242 5.88 25.05 4.33
CA ASN A 242 4.46 25.45 4.42
C ASN A 242 3.76 25.49 3.05
N GLN A 243 4.41 24.97 2.01
CA GLN A 243 3.87 24.97 0.65
C GLN A 243 3.75 23.54 0.11
N GLN A 244 2.94 23.41 -0.93
CA GLN A 244 2.61 22.13 -1.56
C GLN A 244 2.86 22.23 -3.05
N THR A 245 3.31 21.13 -3.64
CA THR A 245 3.40 21.02 -5.10
C THR A 245 2.00 20.99 -5.72
N GLU A 246 1.93 21.21 -7.03
CA GLU A 246 0.76 20.74 -7.79
C GLU A 246 0.62 19.20 -7.69
N PRO A 247 -0.59 18.65 -7.89
CA PRO A 247 -0.82 17.21 -7.88
C PRO A 247 0.02 16.45 -8.92
N ILE A 248 0.61 15.34 -8.48
CA ILE A 248 1.39 14.41 -9.31
C ILE A 248 0.61 13.10 -9.41
N HIS A 249 0.34 12.64 -10.63
CA HIS A 249 -0.36 11.37 -10.86
C HIS A 249 0.55 10.18 -10.54
N LEU A 250 -0.04 9.17 -9.87
CA LEU A 250 0.65 7.95 -9.47
C LEU A 250 0.22 6.78 -10.35
N HIS A 251 1.12 6.28 -11.19
CA HIS A 251 0.91 5.07 -11.99
C HIS A 251 1.87 3.93 -11.65
N ARG A 252 2.86 4.25 -10.84
CA ARG A 252 3.86 3.35 -10.29
C ARG A 252 4.03 3.66 -8.81
N GLY A 253 4.54 2.70 -8.05
CA GLY A 253 4.69 2.89 -6.62
C GLY A 253 3.52 2.33 -5.83
N VAL A 254 3.76 2.04 -4.55
CA VAL A 254 2.70 1.79 -3.57
C VAL A 254 2.34 3.10 -2.85
N ARG A 255 1.08 3.23 -2.43
CA ARG A 255 0.56 4.42 -1.74
C ARG A 255 0.65 4.30 -0.23
#